data_AF-A0A5A8DTG0-F1
#
_entry.id   AF-A0A5A8DTG0-F1
#
_cell.length_a   1.000
_cell.length_b   1.000
_cell.length_c   1.000
_cell.angle_alpha   90.00
_cell.angle_beta   90.00
_cell.angle_gamma   90.00
#
_symmetry.space_group_name_H-M   'P 1'
#
loop_
_entity.id
_entity.type
_entity.pdbx_description
1 polymer ?
#
loop_
_entity_poly.entity_id
_entity_poly.type
_entity_poly.pdbx_seq_one_letter_code
_entity_poly.pdbx_strand_id
1 'polypeptide(L)'
;MSTHAVPPAVSLWVGNVAHTRLYPKRHAFRYPIHLLMVDPKAVDDGTALAGWGLLAGTSPWCAVSLRREDFLRGCGLDDSPLDLAVRTLVRRETGDDSAAQGPIRLLSHPRYLGYCFNPAAFFFVFKPDDPAKPGAAPQLECIVVQVTNTPWEEMHSYVLHPDAAGVSVGSADDAGQMRYRWPKTFHVSPFMPMKHEYDWTFDVPSVPADGSPAELSMSSKQTRVSAAAYPAPAPQPPVAAVPDDEDDGSGAPVGSTVLTTALRLESVPLSPWSLVLRLIALPWLTVLVQVWIHWEALRLVSKGIGLFPHPTGATTTMTRAVEAIATPIISALQFIGVMSSASPPNGADKSAAAKTPQREDGESVHGSKEEPEAARLRKPNRGQ
;
A
#
# COMPACT_ATOMS: atom_id res chain seq x y z
N MET A 1 19.25 -28.50 -17.60
CA MET A 1 18.75 -27.15 -17.30
C MET A 1 17.25 -27.27 -17.18
N SER A 2 16.68 -27.09 -16.00
CA SER A 2 15.23 -27.08 -15.83
C SER A 2 14.66 -25.91 -16.63
N THR A 3 13.67 -26.17 -17.48
CA THR A 3 12.96 -25.11 -18.19
C THR A 3 12.06 -24.38 -17.18
N HIS A 4 12.14 -23.06 -17.16
CA HIS A 4 11.32 -22.20 -16.29
C HIS A 4 10.24 -21.52 -17.14
N ALA A 5 9.02 -21.44 -16.61
CA ALA A 5 7.89 -20.81 -17.27
C ALA A 5 7.28 -19.69 -16.41
N VAL A 6 6.48 -18.82 -17.04
CA VAL A 6 5.63 -17.87 -16.30
C VAL A 6 4.73 -18.68 -15.35
N PRO A 7 4.55 -18.25 -14.08
CA PRO A 7 3.68 -18.94 -13.14
C PRO A 7 2.27 -19.16 -13.71
N PRO A 8 1.55 -20.21 -13.24
CA PRO A 8 0.18 -20.48 -13.70
C PRO A 8 -0.77 -19.34 -13.33
N ALA A 9 -1.96 -19.35 -13.93
CA ALA A 9 -2.98 -18.32 -13.69
C ALA A 9 -3.43 -18.23 -12.22
N VAL A 10 -3.24 -19.29 -11.42
CA VAL A 10 -3.49 -19.29 -9.98
C VAL A 10 -2.46 -20.19 -9.30
N SER A 11 -1.77 -19.68 -8.29
CA SER A 11 -0.88 -20.47 -7.42
C SER A 11 -0.81 -19.87 -6.02
N LEU A 12 -0.53 -20.72 -5.02
CA LEU A 12 -0.39 -20.31 -3.64
C LEU A 12 1.07 -20.28 -3.25
N TRP A 13 1.47 -19.18 -2.63
CA TRP A 13 2.84 -18.91 -2.19
C TRP A 13 2.85 -18.74 -0.69
N VAL A 14 3.71 -19.49 0.00
CA VAL A 14 3.81 -19.44 1.46
C VAL A 14 5.24 -19.13 1.87
N GLY A 15 5.39 -18.44 2.99
CA GLY A 15 6.71 -18.20 3.53
C GLY A 15 6.69 -17.21 4.67
N ASN A 16 7.60 -16.25 4.65
CA ASN A 16 7.76 -15.30 5.75
C ASN A 16 8.15 -13.91 5.28
N VAL A 17 7.72 -12.92 6.07
CA VAL A 17 8.19 -11.54 6.00
C VAL A 17 9.06 -11.28 7.23
N ALA A 18 10.22 -10.68 7.03
CA ALA A 18 11.07 -10.17 8.08
C ALA A 18 11.24 -8.67 7.92
N HIS A 19 11.01 -7.91 8.99
CA HIS A 19 11.32 -6.49 9.06
C HIS A 19 12.43 -6.26 10.08
N THR A 20 13.38 -5.40 9.72
CA THR A 20 14.41 -4.93 10.65
C THR A 20 14.53 -3.41 10.54
N ARG A 21 14.08 -2.72 11.58
CA ARG A 21 14.34 -1.30 11.79
C ARG A 21 15.69 -1.15 12.50
N LEU A 22 16.56 -0.30 11.97
CA LEU A 22 17.91 -0.07 12.50
C LEU A 22 17.98 1.15 13.41
N TYR A 23 17.21 2.20 13.12
CA TYR A 23 17.22 3.48 13.84
C TYR A 23 15.83 3.87 14.38
N PRO A 24 15.76 4.70 15.44
CA PRO A 24 16.86 5.06 16.33
C PRO A 24 17.20 3.91 17.30
N LYS A 25 16.26 2.97 17.49
CA LYS A 25 16.47 1.73 18.23
C LYS A 25 16.23 0.54 17.32
N ARG A 26 17.14 -0.43 17.37
CA ARG A 26 17.00 -1.67 16.61
C ARG A 26 15.74 -2.42 17.04
N HIS A 27 14.92 -2.80 16.06
CA HIS A 27 13.76 -3.64 16.28
C HIS A 27 13.57 -4.54 15.06
N ALA A 28 13.48 -5.84 15.30
CA ALA A 28 13.30 -6.82 14.24
C ALA A 28 12.24 -7.83 14.66
N PHE A 29 11.43 -8.24 13.70
CA PHE A 29 10.44 -9.29 13.86
C PHE A 29 10.22 -9.99 12.52
N ARG A 30 9.76 -11.24 12.57
CA ARG A 30 9.50 -12.06 11.39
C ARG A 30 8.21 -12.83 11.61
N TYR A 31 7.32 -12.82 10.63
CA TYR A 31 6.04 -13.51 10.71
C TYR A 31 5.75 -14.33 9.45
N PRO A 32 4.96 -15.42 9.56
CA PRO A 32 4.55 -16.19 8.41
C PRO A 32 3.57 -15.40 7.54
N ILE A 33 3.64 -15.60 6.23
CA ILE A 33 2.73 -14.98 5.25
C ILE A 33 2.32 -16.01 4.21
N HIS A 34 1.15 -15.78 3.62
CA HIS A 34 0.64 -16.51 2.47
C HIS A 34 0.07 -15.50 1.48
N LEU A 35 0.38 -15.69 0.21
CA LEU A 35 -0.06 -14.82 -0.87
C LEU A 35 -0.59 -15.70 -2.01
N LEU A 36 -1.60 -15.21 -2.71
CA LEU A 36 -2.03 -15.80 -3.96
C LEU A 36 -1.34 -15.06 -5.09
N MET A 37 -0.78 -15.83 -6.01
CA MET A 37 -0.42 -15.33 -7.32
C MET A 37 -1.54 -15.67 -8.29
N VAL A 38 -2.12 -14.65 -8.92
CA VAL A 38 -3.27 -14.78 -9.82
C VAL A 38 -3.09 -13.98 -11.10
N ASP A 39 -3.70 -14.44 -12.18
CA ASP A 39 -3.88 -13.65 -13.39
C ASP A 39 -4.94 -12.57 -13.14
N PRO A 40 -4.65 -11.27 -13.34
CA PRO A 40 -5.64 -10.20 -13.22
C PRO A 40 -6.91 -10.44 -14.03
N LYS A 41 -6.80 -11.03 -15.22
CA LYS A 41 -7.95 -11.37 -16.06
C LYS A 41 -8.85 -12.41 -15.38
N ALA A 42 -8.26 -13.37 -14.66
CA ALA A 42 -9.05 -14.35 -13.90
C ALA A 42 -9.78 -13.69 -12.71
N VAL A 43 -9.25 -12.59 -12.16
CA VAL A 43 -9.95 -11.78 -11.14
C VAL A 43 -11.15 -11.06 -11.78
N ASP A 44 -10.94 -10.44 -12.95
CA ASP A 44 -12.00 -9.73 -13.69
C ASP A 44 -13.13 -10.67 -14.13
N ASP A 45 -12.78 -11.85 -14.66
CA ASP A 45 -13.74 -12.86 -15.10
C ASP A 45 -14.40 -13.61 -13.92
N GLY A 46 -13.94 -13.37 -12.68
CA GLY A 46 -14.40 -14.08 -11.48
C GLY A 46 -14.02 -15.57 -11.44
N THR A 47 -13.08 -16.00 -12.28
CA THR A 47 -12.66 -17.41 -12.44
C THR A 47 -11.44 -17.77 -11.58
N ALA A 48 -10.74 -16.80 -11.01
CA ALA A 48 -9.50 -16.99 -10.23
C ALA A 48 -9.63 -18.02 -9.11
N LEU A 49 -10.82 -18.16 -8.51
CA LEU A 49 -11.08 -19.10 -7.41
C LEU A 49 -12.15 -20.14 -7.75
N ALA A 50 -12.55 -20.27 -9.02
CA ALA A 50 -13.67 -21.14 -9.41
C ALA A 50 -13.45 -22.62 -9.02
N GLY A 51 -12.20 -23.09 -9.01
CA GLY A 51 -11.84 -24.45 -8.59
C GLY A 51 -11.88 -24.70 -7.08
N TRP A 52 -12.17 -23.69 -6.25
CA TRP A 52 -12.07 -23.75 -4.79
C TRP A 52 -13.43 -23.94 -4.10
N GLY A 53 -14.51 -24.12 -4.89
CA GLY A 53 -15.87 -24.39 -4.42
C GLY A 53 -16.60 -23.16 -3.88
N LEU A 54 -17.78 -23.36 -3.28
CA LEU A 54 -18.68 -22.28 -2.84
C LEU A 54 -18.11 -21.36 -1.74
N LEU A 55 -17.03 -21.79 -1.08
CA LEU A 55 -16.35 -21.01 -0.04
C LEU A 55 -15.36 -19.99 -0.62
N ALA A 56 -15.16 -19.96 -1.93
CA ALA A 56 -14.20 -19.09 -2.58
C ALA A 56 -14.76 -18.50 -3.88
N GLY A 57 -14.55 -17.20 -4.12
CA GLY A 57 -15.12 -16.54 -5.30
C GLY A 57 -15.05 -15.02 -5.21
N THR A 58 -16.04 -14.35 -5.80
CA THR A 58 -16.14 -12.87 -5.81
C THR A 58 -17.12 -12.33 -4.75
N SER A 59 -17.96 -13.20 -4.19
CA SER A 59 -19.03 -12.84 -3.24
C SER A 59 -18.51 -12.46 -1.84
N PRO A 60 -19.17 -11.51 -1.13
CA PRO A 60 -18.85 -11.19 0.27
C PRO A 60 -19.00 -12.33 1.25
N TRP A 61 -19.82 -13.32 0.89
CA TRP A 61 -20.13 -14.45 1.75
C TRP A 61 -19.12 -15.59 1.61
N CYS A 62 -18.20 -15.50 0.64
CA CYS A 62 -17.13 -16.47 0.48
C CYS A 62 -16.09 -16.30 1.61
N ALA A 63 -15.61 -17.42 2.14
CA ALA A 63 -14.54 -17.44 3.13
C ALA A 63 -13.23 -16.85 2.56
N VAL A 64 -12.99 -17.03 1.25
CA VAL A 64 -11.90 -16.39 0.52
C VAL A 64 -12.45 -15.67 -0.71
N SER A 65 -12.07 -14.42 -0.93
CA SER A 65 -12.49 -13.72 -2.15
C SER A 65 -11.41 -12.82 -2.73
N LEU A 66 -11.45 -12.66 -4.05
CA LEU A 66 -10.66 -11.69 -4.79
C LEU A 66 -11.62 -10.74 -5.48
N ARG A 67 -11.43 -9.44 -5.31
CA ARG A 67 -12.30 -8.43 -5.89
C ARG A 67 -11.51 -7.33 -6.55
N ARG A 68 -12.05 -6.83 -7.65
CA ARG A 68 -11.48 -5.70 -8.38
C ARG A 68 -11.23 -4.49 -7.50
N GLU A 69 -12.15 -4.18 -6.58
CA GLU A 69 -12.10 -3.03 -5.65
C GLU A 69 -10.93 -3.05 -4.66
N ASP A 70 -10.22 -4.18 -4.51
CA ASP A 70 -9.06 -4.30 -3.62
C ASP A 70 -7.75 -3.80 -4.25
N PHE A 71 -7.81 -3.45 -5.54
CA PHE A 71 -6.64 -3.22 -6.36
C PHE A 71 -6.69 -1.88 -7.09
N LEU A 72 -5.53 -1.26 -7.25
CA LEU A 72 -5.27 -0.03 -8.00
C LEU A 72 -6.29 1.08 -7.72
N ARG A 73 -6.72 1.25 -6.47
CA ARG A 73 -7.66 2.33 -6.14
C ARG A 73 -7.01 3.70 -6.23
N GLY A 74 -7.77 4.70 -6.65
CA GLY A 74 -7.34 6.10 -6.64
C GLY A 74 -6.32 6.46 -7.74
N CYS A 75 -6.07 5.56 -8.70
CA CYS A 75 -5.20 5.82 -9.85
C CYS A 75 -5.96 6.36 -11.08
N GLY A 76 -7.28 6.59 -10.93
CA GLY A 76 -8.17 7.05 -12.00
C GLY A 76 -8.65 5.95 -12.94
N LEU A 77 -8.45 4.68 -12.58
CA LEU A 77 -8.80 3.49 -13.37
C LEU A 77 -9.69 2.53 -12.57
N ASP A 78 -10.37 3.02 -11.54
CA ASP A 78 -11.14 2.24 -10.58
C ASP A 78 -12.25 1.41 -11.23
N ASP A 79 -12.89 1.95 -12.27
CA ASP A 79 -13.99 1.31 -13.02
C ASP A 79 -13.50 0.38 -14.15
N SER A 80 -12.20 0.35 -14.43
CA SER A 80 -11.63 -0.50 -15.48
C SER A 80 -11.36 -1.91 -14.98
N PRO A 81 -11.51 -2.97 -15.81
CA PRO A 81 -10.99 -4.30 -15.49
C PRO A 81 -9.53 -4.24 -15.04
N LEU A 82 -9.14 -5.07 -14.08
CA LEU A 82 -7.83 -5.05 -13.43
C LEU A 82 -6.69 -5.24 -14.44
N ASP A 83 -6.83 -6.18 -15.38
CA ASP A 83 -5.82 -6.38 -16.43
C ASP A 83 -5.62 -5.09 -17.26
N LEU A 84 -6.73 -4.47 -17.68
CA LEU A 84 -6.70 -3.23 -18.46
C LEU A 84 -6.14 -2.06 -17.63
N ALA A 85 -6.49 -1.98 -16.35
CA ALA A 85 -6.02 -0.94 -15.45
C ALA A 85 -4.49 -1.01 -15.27
N VAL A 86 -3.93 -2.21 -15.08
CA VAL A 86 -2.48 -2.40 -14.97
C VAL A 86 -1.79 -1.98 -16.28
N ARG A 87 -2.28 -2.45 -17.43
CA ARG A 87 -1.67 -2.10 -18.74
C ARG A 87 -1.72 -0.61 -19.02
N THR A 88 -2.87 0.02 -18.75
CA THR A 88 -3.06 1.47 -18.96
C THR A 88 -2.16 2.28 -18.04
N LEU A 89 -2.02 1.86 -16.78
CA LEU A 89 -1.12 2.49 -15.82
C LEU A 89 0.34 2.39 -16.30
N VAL A 90 0.79 1.22 -16.74
CA VAL A 90 2.16 1.05 -17.25
C VAL A 90 2.41 1.98 -18.44
N ARG A 91 1.56 1.94 -19.48
CA ARG A 91 1.72 2.78 -20.68
C ARG A 91 1.75 4.27 -20.36
N ARG A 92 0.91 4.70 -19.41
CA ARG A 92 0.86 6.11 -18.96
C ARG A 92 2.17 6.53 -18.30
N GLU A 93 2.72 5.71 -17.40
CA GLU A 93 3.93 6.06 -16.65
C GLU A 93 5.22 5.88 -17.48
N THR A 94 5.22 5.01 -18.50
CA THR A 94 6.37 4.83 -19.40
C THR A 94 6.31 5.73 -20.64
N GLY A 95 5.14 6.25 -21.00
CA GLY A 95 4.93 6.98 -22.25
C GLY A 95 4.99 6.10 -23.51
N ASP A 96 4.92 4.77 -23.35
CA ASP A 96 4.97 3.80 -24.45
C ASP A 96 3.65 3.02 -24.54
N ASP A 97 2.85 3.32 -25.57
CA ASP A 97 1.57 2.63 -25.84
C ASP A 97 1.74 1.15 -26.20
N SER A 98 2.94 0.77 -26.64
CA SER A 98 3.27 -0.62 -26.96
C SER A 98 3.70 -1.42 -25.74
N ALA A 99 3.86 -0.79 -24.56
CA ALA A 99 4.22 -1.48 -23.33
C ALA A 99 3.11 -2.42 -22.80
N ALA A 100 3.53 -3.33 -21.93
CA ALA A 100 2.70 -4.31 -21.21
C ALA A 100 1.84 -5.17 -22.15
N GLN A 101 2.46 -5.87 -23.09
CA GLN A 101 1.76 -6.80 -24.02
C GLN A 101 1.77 -8.24 -23.54
N GLY A 102 2.71 -8.62 -22.67
CA GLY A 102 2.82 -9.99 -22.20
C GLY A 102 1.84 -10.33 -21.07
N PRO A 103 2.00 -11.51 -20.46
CA PRO A 103 1.16 -11.95 -19.36
C PRO A 103 1.45 -11.14 -18.08
N ILE A 104 0.44 -11.04 -17.21
CA ILE A 104 0.54 -10.35 -15.92
C ILE A 104 0.28 -11.34 -14.79
N ARG A 105 1.06 -11.26 -13.72
CA ARG A 105 0.82 -12.02 -12.48
C ARG A 105 0.74 -11.08 -11.28
N LEU A 106 -0.39 -11.10 -10.61
CA LEU A 106 -0.65 -10.38 -9.37
C LEU A 106 -0.33 -11.28 -8.18
N LEU A 107 0.66 -10.91 -7.36
CA LEU A 107 0.93 -11.51 -6.06
C LEU A 107 0.33 -10.63 -4.96
N SER A 108 -0.66 -11.15 -4.23
CA SER A 108 -1.40 -10.37 -3.24
C SER A 108 -2.12 -11.24 -2.20
N HIS A 109 -2.52 -10.62 -1.10
CA HIS A 109 -3.53 -11.20 -0.21
C HIS A 109 -4.91 -11.22 -0.89
N PRO A 110 -5.68 -12.32 -0.77
CA PRO A 110 -7.12 -12.27 -0.96
C PRO A 110 -7.80 -11.72 0.30
N ARG A 111 -9.11 -11.48 0.19
CA ARG A 111 -9.97 -11.28 1.35
C ARG A 111 -10.20 -12.59 2.08
N TYR A 112 -10.25 -12.50 3.40
CA TYR A 112 -10.66 -13.58 4.28
C TYR A 112 -11.90 -13.15 5.07
N LEU A 113 -13.00 -13.90 4.94
CA LEU A 113 -14.28 -13.60 5.61
C LEU A 113 -14.74 -12.14 5.37
N GLY A 114 -14.58 -11.65 4.14
CA GLY A 114 -14.93 -10.29 3.72
C GLY A 114 -13.91 -9.21 4.09
N TYR A 115 -12.95 -9.50 4.96
CA TYR A 115 -11.92 -8.55 5.40
C TYR A 115 -10.66 -8.61 4.52
N CYS A 116 -10.12 -7.45 4.15
CA CYS A 116 -8.94 -7.30 3.31
C CYS A 116 -7.78 -6.67 4.09
N PHE A 117 -6.73 -7.44 4.36
CA PHE A 117 -5.46 -6.90 4.86
C PHE A 117 -4.40 -7.08 3.79
N ASN A 118 -4.24 -6.07 2.94
CA ASN A 118 -3.37 -6.12 1.78
C ASN A 118 -2.38 -4.94 1.77
N PRO A 119 -1.29 -5.02 2.57
CA PRO A 119 -0.35 -3.90 2.73
C PRO A 119 0.43 -3.60 1.44
N ALA A 120 0.70 -4.63 0.62
CA ALA A 120 1.33 -4.47 -0.68
C ALA A 120 0.86 -5.55 -1.65
N ALA A 121 0.64 -5.17 -2.91
CA ALA A 121 0.34 -6.06 -4.02
C ALA A 121 1.32 -5.81 -5.17
N PHE A 122 1.78 -6.89 -5.80
CA PHE A 122 2.82 -6.85 -6.82
C PHE A 122 2.28 -7.40 -8.14
N PHE A 123 2.25 -6.57 -9.17
CA PHE A 123 1.91 -6.99 -10.53
C PHE A 123 3.20 -7.15 -11.33
N PHE A 124 3.57 -8.39 -11.58
CA PHE A 124 4.68 -8.75 -12.44
C PHE A 124 4.20 -8.76 -13.89
N VAL A 125 4.69 -7.81 -14.69
CA VAL A 125 4.37 -7.71 -16.12
C VAL A 125 5.52 -8.31 -16.90
N PHE A 126 5.24 -9.40 -17.61
CA PHE A 126 6.24 -10.13 -18.39
C PHE A 126 6.28 -9.59 -19.82
N LYS A 127 7.43 -9.73 -20.46
CA LYS A 127 7.53 -9.58 -21.92
C LYS A 127 6.76 -10.72 -22.60
N PRO A 128 6.19 -10.48 -23.79
CA PRO A 128 5.64 -11.56 -24.60
C PRO A 128 6.70 -12.63 -24.88
N ASP A 129 6.27 -13.90 -24.93
CA ASP A 129 7.16 -14.97 -25.36
C ASP A 129 7.65 -14.69 -26.79
N ASP A 130 8.97 -14.84 -27.01
CA ASP A 130 9.58 -14.70 -28.33
C ASP A 130 9.36 -16.00 -29.12
N PRO A 131 8.54 -16.01 -30.19
CA PRO A 131 8.29 -17.21 -30.99
C PRO A 131 9.58 -17.76 -31.63
N ALA A 132 10.62 -16.93 -31.79
CA ALA A 132 11.92 -17.34 -32.31
C ALA A 132 12.81 -18.03 -31.25
N LYS A 133 12.46 -17.97 -29.96
CA LYS A 133 13.20 -18.58 -28.85
C LYS A 133 12.25 -19.38 -27.92
N PRO A 134 11.64 -20.46 -28.43
CA PRO A 134 10.76 -21.28 -27.62
C PRO A 134 11.52 -21.88 -26.42
N GLY A 135 10.92 -21.76 -25.22
CA GLY A 135 11.50 -22.28 -23.98
C GLY A 135 12.56 -21.39 -23.32
N ALA A 136 12.75 -20.15 -23.79
CA ALA A 136 13.52 -19.17 -23.05
C ALA A 136 12.89 -18.88 -21.68
N ALA A 137 13.73 -18.56 -20.69
CA ALA A 137 13.24 -18.18 -19.37
C ALA A 137 12.38 -16.90 -19.46
N PRO A 138 11.30 -16.79 -18.65
CA PRO A 138 10.45 -15.62 -18.66
C PRO A 138 11.25 -14.37 -18.28
N GLN A 139 10.97 -13.26 -18.96
CA GLN A 139 11.59 -11.97 -18.68
C GLN A 139 10.54 -10.98 -18.22
N LEU A 140 10.87 -10.20 -17.18
CA LEU A 140 10.03 -9.08 -16.78
C LEU A 140 10.25 -7.88 -17.70
N GLU A 141 9.15 -7.20 -18.00
CA GLU A 141 9.12 -5.89 -18.60
C GLU A 141 9.13 -4.82 -17.50
N CYS A 142 8.21 -4.93 -16.53
CA CYS A 142 8.12 -4.05 -15.38
C CYS A 142 7.43 -4.71 -14.18
N ILE A 143 7.43 -4.02 -13.05
CA ILE A 143 6.66 -4.40 -11.87
C ILE A 143 5.80 -3.22 -11.44
N VAL A 144 4.48 -3.40 -11.29
CA VAL A 144 3.64 -2.41 -10.61
C VAL A 144 3.53 -2.79 -9.14
N VAL A 145 3.91 -1.88 -8.25
CA VAL A 145 3.81 -2.06 -6.80
C VAL A 145 2.70 -1.19 -6.27
N GLN A 146 1.61 -1.81 -5.84
CA GLN A 146 0.60 -1.13 -5.04
C GLN A 146 0.99 -1.23 -3.57
N VAL A 147 0.96 -0.11 -2.86
CA VAL A 147 1.10 -0.04 -1.42
C VAL A 147 -0.16 0.57 -0.83
N THR A 148 -0.73 -0.10 0.16
CA THR A 148 -1.89 0.37 0.91
C THR A 148 -1.41 0.91 2.25
N ASN A 149 -1.70 2.18 2.57
CA ASN A 149 -1.32 2.69 3.88
C ASN A 149 -2.25 2.15 4.97
N THR A 150 -1.65 1.80 6.09
CA THR A 150 -2.39 1.45 7.31
C THR A 150 -2.04 2.52 8.34
N PRO A 151 -3.02 3.22 8.94
CA PRO A 151 -4.44 2.89 9.05
C PRO A 151 -5.41 3.72 8.16
N TRP A 152 -4.93 4.38 7.10
CA TRP A 152 -5.75 5.32 6.31
C TRP A 152 -6.44 4.72 5.08
N GLU A 153 -6.10 3.48 4.71
CA GLU A 153 -6.72 2.72 3.60
C GLU A 153 -6.60 3.40 2.21
N GLU A 154 -5.75 4.40 2.09
CA GLU A 154 -5.35 4.98 0.82
C GLU A 154 -4.38 4.03 0.11
N MET A 155 -4.45 4.02 -1.22
CA MET A 155 -3.60 3.19 -2.07
C MET A 155 -2.77 4.08 -2.98
N HIS A 156 -1.52 3.69 -3.17
CA HIS A 156 -0.64 4.30 -4.15
C HIS A 156 0.07 3.23 -4.95
N SER A 157 0.26 3.48 -6.25
CA SER A 157 0.85 2.52 -7.17
C SER A 157 2.11 3.11 -7.81
N TYR A 158 3.20 2.38 -7.73
CA TYR A 158 4.47 2.70 -8.39
C TYR A 158 4.67 1.79 -9.59
N VAL A 159 5.03 2.34 -10.75
CA VAL A 159 5.46 1.57 -11.92
C VAL A 159 6.97 1.50 -11.92
N LEU A 160 7.53 0.31 -11.68
CA LEU A 160 8.96 0.07 -11.68
C LEU A 160 9.40 -0.34 -13.09
N HIS A 161 9.79 0.66 -13.88
CA HIS A 161 10.27 0.53 -15.26
C HIS A 161 11.41 1.53 -15.49
N PRO A 162 12.43 1.24 -16.31
CA PRO A 162 13.53 2.19 -16.58
C PRO A 162 13.07 3.53 -17.16
N ASP A 163 11.99 3.53 -17.94
CA ASP A 163 11.44 4.76 -18.52
C ASP A 163 10.42 5.47 -17.61
N ALA A 164 10.09 4.90 -16.44
CA ALA A 164 9.20 5.55 -15.48
C ALA A 164 9.95 6.67 -14.73
N ALA A 165 9.25 7.79 -14.51
CA ALA A 165 9.85 8.98 -13.90
C ALA A 165 10.42 8.70 -12.49
N GLY A 166 11.69 9.05 -12.28
CA GLY A 166 12.35 8.92 -10.98
C GLY A 166 12.72 7.49 -10.58
N VAL A 167 12.54 6.50 -11.46
CA VAL A 167 12.95 5.12 -11.24
C VAL A 167 14.30 4.88 -11.89
N SER A 168 15.24 4.34 -11.12
CA SER A 168 16.51 3.84 -11.62
C SER A 168 16.55 2.32 -11.52
N VAL A 169 17.05 1.67 -12.56
CA VAL A 169 17.19 0.21 -12.64
C VAL A 169 18.66 -0.15 -12.52
N GLY A 170 19.00 -0.95 -11.52
CA GLY A 170 20.35 -1.52 -11.38
C GLY A 170 20.54 -2.68 -12.36
N SER A 171 21.79 -2.96 -12.73
CA SER A 171 22.12 -4.18 -13.47
C SER A 171 21.59 -5.41 -12.73
N ALA A 172 21.00 -6.34 -13.48
CA ALA A 172 20.71 -7.65 -12.93
C ALA A 172 22.02 -8.26 -12.41
N ASP A 173 22.01 -8.77 -11.18
CA ASP A 173 23.17 -9.45 -10.64
C ASP A 173 23.38 -10.81 -11.33
N ASP A 174 24.47 -11.50 -11.01
CA ASP A 174 24.74 -12.84 -11.55
C ASP A 174 23.63 -13.87 -11.22
N ALA A 175 22.75 -13.55 -10.25
CA ALA A 175 21.59 -14.34 -9.87
C ALA A 175 20.31 -13.98 -10.67
N GLY A 176 20.37 -12.99 -11.56
CA GLY A 176 19.24 -12.57 -12.39
C GLY A 176 18.18 -11.73 -11.67
N GLN A 177 18.50 -11.19 -10.49
CA GLN A 177 17.57 -10.35 -9.73
C GLN A 177 17.44 -8.95 -10.34
N MET A 178 16.23 -8.39 -10.34
CA MET A 178 16.01 -7.01 -10.78
C MET A 178 16.03 -6.05 -9.61
N ARG A 179 16.84 -4.99 -9.70
CA ARG A 179 16.96 -3.97 -8.65
C ARG A 179 16.43 -2.62 -9.13
N TYR A 180 15.58 -2.00 -8.32
CA TYR A 180 14.95 -0.72 -8.60
C TYR A 180 15.19 0.24 -7.45
N ARG A 181 15.50 1.51 -7.75
CA ARG A 181 15.50 2.59 -6.75
C ARG A 181 14.66 3.77 -7.17
N TRP A 182 13.87 4.29 -6.23
CA TRP A 182 12.97 5.42 -6.46
C TRP A 182 12.63 6.14 -5.14
N PRO A 183 12.23 7.41 -5.18
CA PRO A 183 11.82 8.17 -3.99
C PRO A 183 10.49 7.68 -3.39
N LYS A 184 10.38 7.69 -2.05
CA LYS A 184 9.16 7.30 -1.33
C LYS A 184 8.09 8.40 -1.32
N THR A 185 7.32 8.54 -2.38
CA THR A 185 6.31 9.63 -2.49
C THR A 185 5.02 9.42 -1.70
N PHE A 186 4.85 8.29 -1.00
CA PHE A 186 3.62 7.94 -0.27
C PHE A 186 3.86 7.56 1.21
N HIS A 187 3.02 8.08 2.12
CA HIS A 187 3.12 7.84 3.57
C HIS A 187 2.44 6.53 3.97
N VAL A 188 3.24 5.46 4.04
CA VAL A 188 2.75 4.08 4.23
C VAL A 188 2.56 3.68 5.70
N SER A 189 3.20 4.37 6.64
CA SER A 189 3.20 4.00 8.06
C SER A 189 3.46 5.20 8.95
N PRO A 190 2.72 5.37 10.06
CA PRO A 190 2.93 6.45 11.03
C PRO A 190 4.28 6.37 11.77
N PHE A 191 5.06 5.29 11.61
CA PHE A 191 6.37 5.15 12.22
C PHE A 191 7.52 5.38 11.23
N MET A 192 7.25 5.86 10.01
CA MET A 192 8.26 5.99 8.96
C MET A 192 8.17 7.35 8.24
N PRO A 193 9.22 8.19 8.30
CA PRO A 193 9.24 9.49 7.65
C PRO A 193 9.14 9.39 6.12
N MET A 194 8.85 10.52 5.46
CA MET A 194 8.73 10.61 4.01
C MET A 194 10.07 10.71 3.27
N LYS A 195 11.09 11.36 3.85
CA LYS A 195 12.38 11.67 3.22
C LYS A 195 13.28 10.43 3.06
N HIS A 196 12.80 9.43 2.32
CA HIS A 196 13.46 8.15 2.11
C HIS A 196 13.49 7.79 0.63
N GLU A 197 14.55 7.09 0.22
CA GLU A 197 14.63 6.38 -1.04
C GLU A 197 14.34 4.89 -0.81
N TYR A 198 13.55 4.31 -1.69
CA TYR A 198 13.34 2.88 -1.80
C TYR A 198 14.44 2.25 -2.65
N ASP A 199 14.99 1.15 -2.18
CA ASP A 199 15.93 0.30 -2.93
C ASP A 199 15.45 -1.15 -2.80
N TRP A 200 14.79 -1.65 -3.85
CA TRP A 200 14.14 -2.95 -3.86
C TRP A 200 14.80 -3.89 -4.85
N THR A 201 14.86 -5.15 -4.47
CA THR A 201 15.34 -6.25 -5.31
C THR A 201 14.27 -7.32 -5.39
N PHE A 202 14.02 -7.83 -6.60
CA PHE A 202 13.01 -8.83 -6.90
C PHE A 202 13.62 -9.98 -7.69
N ASP A 203 13.28 -11.21 -7.33
CA ASP A 203 13.43 -12.32 -8.27
C ASP A 203 12.37 -12.22 -9.37
N VAL A 204 12.70 -12.72 -10.56
CA VAL A 204 11.71 -12.93 -11.62
C VAL A 204 10.88 -14.16 -11.26
N PRO A 205 9.56 -14.02 -11.02
CA PRO A 205 8.73 -15.18 -10.68
C PRO A 205 8.70 -16.15 -11.86
N SER A 206 9.10 -17.38 -11.60
CA SER A 206 9.04 -18.46 -12.57
C SER A 206 8.76 -19.79 -11.88
N VAL A 207 8.13 -20.71 -12.58
CA VAL A 207 7.88 -22.06 -12.08
C VAL A 207 8.71 -23.08 -12.88
N PRO A 208 9.37 -24.05 -12.23
CA PRO A 208 10.00 -25.16 -12.90
C PRO A 208 8.99 -26.02 -13.68
N ALA A 209 9.34 -26.43 -14.89
CA ALA A 209 8.48 -27.27 -15.72
C ALA A 209 8.25 -28.70 -15.16
N ASP A 210 9.11 -29.15 -14.24
CA ASP A 210 8.99 -30.45 -13.56
C ASP A 210 7.98 -30.44 -12.39
N GLY A 211 7.37 -29.29 -12.10
CA GLY A 211 6.39 -29.13 -11.02
C GLY A 211 7.02 -29.07 -9.62
N SER A 212 8.34 -28.96 -9.52
CA SER A 212 9.00 -28.70 -8.24
C SER A 212 8.60 -27.34 -7.66
N PRO A 213 8.65 -27.18 -6.33
CA PRO A 213 8.37 -25.90 -5.69
C PRO A 213 9.28 -24.80 -6.24
N ALA A 214 8.67 -23.66 -6.55
CA ALA A 214 9.36 -22.47 -7.02
C ALA A 214 9.65 -21.56 -5.84
N GLU A 215 10.82 -20.93 -5.82
CA GLU A 215 11.15 -19.91 -4.83
C GLU A 215 10.93 -18.51 -5.41
N LEU A 216 10.52 -17.58 -4.55
CA LEU A 216 10.38 -16.17 -4.87
C LEU A 216 10.85 -15.35 -3.68
N SER A 217 11.88 -14.56 -3.88
CA SER A 217 12.38 -13.63 -2.88
C SER A 217 12.29 -12.19 -3.35
N MET A 218 12.01 -11.32 -2.39
CA MET A 218 11.98 -9.88 -2.58
C MET A 218 12.61 -9.24 -1.35
N SER A 219 13.37 -8.18 -1.56
CA SER A 219 13.90 -7.39 -0.45
C SER A 219 13.76 -5.92 -0.73
N SER A 220 13.61 -5.13 0.32
CA SER A 220 13.59 -3.69 0.23
C SER A 220 14.41 -3.06 1.34
N LYS A 221 15.02 -1.93 1.01
CA LYS A 221 15.69 -1.03 1.93
C LYS A 221 15.06 0.35 1.80
N GLN A 222 14.87 1.00 2.93
CA GLN A 222 14.51 2.41 2.99
C GLN A 222 15.69 3.17 3.57
N THR A 223 16.26 4.06 2.78
CA THR A 223 17.44 4.86 3.14
C THR A 223 17.03 6.31 3.32
N ARG A 224 17.44 6.93 4.43
CA ARG A 224 17.18 8.36 4.64
C ARG A 224 17.94 9.17 3.59
N VAL A 225 17.27 10.11 2.93
CA VAL A 225 17.90 11.04 1.98
C VAL A 225 17.79 12.48 2.48
N SER A 226 18.65 13.36 1.98
CA SER A 226 18.54 14.79 2.25
C SER A 226 17.31 15.35 1.55
N ALA A 227 16.74 16.42 2.11
CA ALA A 227 15.57 17.07 1.54
C ALA A 227 15.84 17.68 0.15
N ALA A 228 17.04 18.24 -0.06
CA ALA A 228 17.46 18.75 -1.37
C ALA A 228 17.54 17.67 -2.47
N ALA A 229 17.80 16.41 -2.11
CA ALA A 229 17.85 15.29 -3.05
C ALA A 229 16.49 14.58 -3.22
N TYR A 230 15.49 14.97 -2.43
CA TYR A 230 14.18 14.34 -2.41
C TYR A 230 13.23 15.10 -3.34
N PRO A 231 12.62 14.46 -4.35
CA PRO A 231 11.76 15.17 -5.29
C PRO A 231 10.54 15.74 -4.57
N ALA A 232 10.07 16.90 -5.04
CA ALA A 232 8.86 17.52 -4.50
C ALA A 232 7.72 16.48 -4.54
N PRO A 233 7.08 16.16 -3.40
CA PRO A 233 5.98 15.21 -3.40
C PRO A 233 4.87 15.72 -4.33
N ALA A 234 4.12 14.79 -4.95
CA ALA A 234 2.89 15.10 -5.69
C ALA A 234 2.04 16.11 -4.88
N PRO A 235 1.35 17.08 -5.50
CA PRO A 235 0.78 18.24 -4.81
C PRO A 235 -0.05 17.82 -3.60
N GLN A 236 0.57 17.94 -2.42
CA GLN A 236 -0.09 17.73 -1.13
C GLN A 236 -0.61 19.09 -0.67
N PRO A 237 -1.72 19.17 0.09
CA PRO A 237 -2.09 20.42 0.75
C PRO A 237 -0.88 20.96 1.52
N PRO A 238 -0.70 22.29 1.62
CA PRO A 238 0.53 22.91 2.06
C PRO A 238 0.85 22.51 3.51
N VAL A 239 1.63 21.44 3.67
CA VAL A 239 2.30 21.13 4.92
C VAL A 239 3.48 22.09 5.00
N ALA A 240 3.58 22.82 6.12
CA ALA A 240 4.66 23.76 6.36
C ALA A 240 6.00 23.12 5.99
N ALA A 241 6.78 23.80 5.14
CA ALA A 241 8.11 23.34 4.74
C ALA A 241 8.97 23.15 5.99
N VAL A 242 9.23 21.89 6.36
CA VAL A 242 10.13 21.55 7.46
C VAL A 242 11.56 21.78 6.96
N PRO A 243 12.36 22.66 7.61
CA PRO A 243 13.73 22.98 7.21
C PRO A 243 14.60 21.74 7.00
N ASP A 244 15.59 21.86 6.12
CA ASP A 244 16.43 20.77 5.65
C ASP A 244 17.35 20.15 6.73
N ASP A 245 17.53 20.84 7.85
CA ASP A 245 18.48 20.50 8.92
C ASP A 245 17.85 19.83 10.16
N GLU A 246 16.52 19.66 10.23
CA GLU A 246 15.90 19.01 11.39
C GLU A 246 15.86 17.47 11.23
N ASP A 247 16.21 16.78 12.32
CA ASP A 247 16.00 15.35 12.52
C ASP A 247 14.59 14.97 12.02
N ASP A 248 14.50 14.09 11.03
CA ASP A 248 13.21 13.62 10.48
C ASP A 248 12.47 12.71 11.48
N GLY A 249 12.83 12.80 12.77
CA GLY A 249 12.41 11.96 13.88
C GLY A 249 12.89 10.50 13.78
N SER A 250 13.66 10.13 12.75
CA SER A 250 14.21 8.78 12.64
C SER A 250 15.45 8.56 13.50
N GLY A 251 16.18 9.65 13.84
CA GLY A 251 17.49 9.57 14.49
C GLY A 251 18.57 8.90 13.64
N ALA A 252 18.32 8.67 12.35
CA ALA A 252 19.23 8.00 11.43
C ALA A 252 20.04 9.03 10.62
N PRO A 253 21.37 8.91 10.47
CA PRO A 253 22.13 9.79 9.59
C PRO A 253 21.62 9.74 8.13
N VAL A 254 21.73 10.85 7.38
CA VAL A 254 21.46 10.84 5.93
C VAL A 254 22.36 9.80 5.25
N GLY A 255 21.79 9.03 4.32
CA GLY A 255 22.45 7.92 3.63
C GLY A 255 22.41 6.59 4.40
N SER A 256 21.93 6.57 5.64
CA SER A 256 21.80 5.33 6.41
C SER A 256 20.48 4.61 6.12
N THR A 257 20.55 3.27 6.10
CA THR A 257 19.36 2.43 5.99
C THR A 257 18.58 2.44 7.32
N VAL A 258 17.32 2.81 7.26
CA VAL A 258 16.43 2.91 8.43
C VAL A 258 15.63 1.62 8.61
N LEU A 259 15.13 1.05 7.52
CA LEU A 259 14.31 -0.15 7.52
C LEU A 259 14.75 -1.09 6.40
N THR A 260 14.87 -2.37 6.73
CA THR A 260 14.96 -3.44 5.75
C THR A 260 13.76 -4.36 5.86
N THR A 261 13.27 -4.84 4.73
CA THR A 261 12.22 -5.85 4.64
C THR A 261 12.69 -6.96 3.72
N ALA A 262 12.44 -8.21 4.08
CA ALA A 262 12.66 -9.36 3.22
C ALA A 262 11.39 -10.22 3.21
N LEU A 263 10.94 -10.58 2.01
CA LEU A 263 9.88 -11.52 1.74
C LEU A 263 10.51 -12.73 1.06
N ARG A 264 10.29 -13.92 1.62
CA ARG A 264 10.70 -15.18 1.02
C ARG A 264 9.51 -16.10 0.94
N LEU A 265 9.25 -16.63 -0.25
CA LEU A 265 8.11 -17.45 -0.56
C LEU A 265 8.52 -18.69 -1.32
N GLU A 266 7.75 -19.75 -1.14
CA GLU A 266 7.80 -20.98 -1.89
C GLU A 266 6.41 -21.26 -2.46
N SER A 267 6.34 -21.67 -3.72
CA SER A 267 5.10 -22.09 -4.35
C SER A 267 4.68 -23.45 -3.80
N VAL A 268 3.39 -23.60 -3.52
CA VAL A 268 2.82 -24.83 -3.01
C VAL A 268 1.82 -25.38 -4.02
N PRO A 269 1.91 -26.68 -4.38
CA PRO A 269 0.88 -27.32 -5.18
C PRO A 269 -0.48 -27.24 -4.48
N LEU A 270 -1.49 -26.79 -5.23
CA LEU A 270 -2.87 -26.73 -4.78
C LEU A 270 -3.50 -28.12 -4.90
N SER A 271 -3.33 -28.97 -3.89
CA SER A 271 -4.11 -30.21 -3.81
C SER A 271 -5.49 -29.93 -3.19
N PRO A 272 -6.57 -30.61 -3.60
CA PRO A 272 -7.92 -30.36 -3.06
C PRO A 272 -8.01 -30.45 -1.54
N TRP A 273 -7.29 -31.39 -0.92
CA TRP A 273 -7.27 -31.54 0.53
C TRP A 273 -6.46 -30.44 1.24
N SER A 274 -5.28 -30.10 0.70
CA SER A 274 -4.48 -28.99 1.24
C SER A 274 -5.21 -27.67 1.12
N LEU A 275 -6.04 -27.52 0.09
CA LEU A 275 -6.84 -26.35 -0.17
C LEU A 275 -7.90 -26.13 0.90
N VAL A 276 -8.69 -27.14 1.26
CA VAL A 276 -9.72 -27.04 2.30
C VAL A 276 -9.09 -26.68 3.66
N LEU A 277 -8.00 -27.35 4.04
CA LEU A 277 -7.30 -27.04 5.29
C LEU A 277 -6.78 -25.59 5.30
N ARG A 278 -6.29 -25.10 4.16
CA ARG A 278 -5.80 -23.72 4.01
C ARG A 278 -6.94 -22.70 4.01
N LEU A 279 -8.08 -22.99 3.37
CA LEU A 279 -9.28 -22.14 3.43
C LEU A 279 -9.74 -21.89 4.87
N ILE A 280 -9.52 -22.85 5.78
CA ILE A 280 -9.82 -22.71 7.21
C ILE A 280 -8.68 -22.02 7.97
N ALA A 281 -7.42 -22.42 7.74
CA ALA A 281 -6.29 -21.96 8.53
C ALA A 281 -5.82 -20.53 8.17
N LEU A 282 -5.89 -20.15 6.90
CA LEU A 282 -5.36 -18.87 6.41
C LEU A 282 -6.09 -17.65 7.00
N PRO A 283 -7.43 -17.61 7.11
CA PRO A 283 -8.12 -16.54 7.83
C PRO A 283 -7.59 -16.32 9.26
N TRP A 284 -7.46 -17.41 10.03
CA TRP A 284 -6.99 -17.34 11.41
C TRP A 284 -5.55 -16.87 11.51
N LEU A 285 -4.68 -17.36 10.62
CA LEU A 285 -3.30 -16.91 10.54
C LEU A 285 -3.22 -15.40 10.26
N THR A 286 -4.03 -14.90 9.31
CA THR A 286 -4.08 -13.47 8.97
C THR A 286 -4.51 -12.61 10.15
N VAL A 287 -5.50 -13.06 10.94
CA VAL A 287 -5.93 -12.36 12.16
C VAL A 287 -4.81 -12.36 13.21
N LEU A 288 -4.18 -13.51 13.46
CA LEU A 288 -3.09 -13.62 14.44
C LEU A 288 -1.89 -12.74 14.07
N VAL A 289 -1.51 -12.72 12.80
CA VAL A 289 -0.43 -11.87 12.29
C VAL A 289 -0.77 -10.40 12.47
N GLN A 290 -2.00 -9.98 12.18
CA GLN A 290 -2.42 -8.59 12.42
C GLN A 290 -2.31 -8.24 13.90
N VAL A 291 -2.90 -9.03 14.79
CA VAL A 291 -2.82 -8.78 16.25
C VAL A 291 -1.35 -8.65 16.68
N TRP A 292 -0.48 -9.50 16.15
CA TRP A 292 0.95 -9.45 16.44
C TRP A 292 1.65 -8.19 15.88
N ILE A 293 1.38 -7.78 14.64
CA ILE A 293 1.96 -6.56 14.06
C ILE A 293 1.53 -5.33 14.87
N HIS A 294 0.28 -5.28 15.33
CA HIS A 294 -0.21 -4.20 16.21
C HIS A 294 0.48 -4.22 17.57
N TRP A 295 0.76 -5.41 18.11
CA TRP A 295 1.56 -5.55 19.32
C TRP A 295 3.00 -5.06 19.15
N GLU A 296 3.64 -5.36 18.01
CA GLU A 296 4.97 -4.81 17.72
C GLU A 296 4.93 -3.28 17.54
N ALA A 297 3.86 -2.72 16.94
CA ALA A 297 3.66 -1.28 16.89
C ALA A 297 3.56 -0.65 18.29
N LEU A 298 2.83 -1.26 19.22
CA LEU A 298 2.78 -0.83 20.62
C LEU A 298 4.16 -0.91 21.31
N ARG A 299 4.96 -1.93 20.98
CA ARG A 299 6.35 -2.03 21.46
C ARG A 299 7.27 -0.96 20.87
N LEU A 300 7.01 -0.48 19.66
CA LEU A 300 7.75 0.66 19.09
C LEU A 300 7.42 1.94 19.87
N VAL A 301 6.14 2.17 20.15
CA VAL A 301 5.68 3.30 20.98
C VAL A 301 6.31 3.24 22.37
N SER A 302 6.30 2.09 23.04
CA SER A 302 6.92 1.94 24.37
C SER A 302 8.44 2.10 24.37
N LYS A 303 9.09 1.95 23.21
CA LYS A 303 10.51 2.26 23.00
C LYS A 303 10.78 3.74 22.72
N GLY A 304 9.75 4.58 22.66
CA GLY A 304 9.85 6.01 22.39
C GLY A 304 10.09 6.36 20.93
N ILE A 305 9.64 5.52 19.99
CA ILE A 305 9.72 5.82 18.56
C ILE A 305 8.58 6.80 18.20
N GLY A 306 8.94 7.91 17.56
CA GLY A 306 8.02 8.98 17.20
C GLY A 306 6.91 8.51 16.26
N LEU A 307 5.72 9.09 16.45
CA LEU A 307 4.57 8.97 15.56
C LEU A 307 4.56 10.17 14.61
N PHE A 308 4.53 9.90 13.32
CA PHE A 308 4.43 10.91 12.27
C PHE A 308 2.97 11.00 11.81
N PRO A 309 2.33 12.18 11.92
CA PRO A 309 0.96 12.37 11.48
C PRO A 309 0.83 12.21 9.96
N HIS A 310 -0.37 11.88 9.49
CA HIS A 310 -0.65 11.85 8.06
C HIS A 310 -0.51 13.25 7.47
N PRO A 311 0.06 13.42 6.25
CA PRO A 311 0.31 14.76 5.69
C PRO A 311 -0.99 15.55 5.44
N THR A 312 -2.11 14.85 5.22
CA THR A 312 -3.42 15.46 5.00
C THR A 312 -4.24 15.65 6.29
N GLY A 313 -3.70 15.32 7.46
CA GLY A 313 -4.43 15.40 8.74
C GLY A 313 -5.57 14.38 8.87
N ALA A 314 -5.65 13.38 7.98
CA ALA A 314 -6.65 12.33 8.05
C ALA A 314 -6.52 11.54 9.37
N THR A 315 -7.54 11.57 10.22
CA THR A 315 -7.62 10.75 11.44
C THR A 315 -8.65 9.64 11.24
N THR A 316 -8.23 8.38 11.27
CA THR A 316 -9.15 7.23 11.28
C THR A 316 -9.46 6.79 12.71
N THR A 317 -10.49 5.96 12.88
CA THR A 317 -10.84 5.35 14.18
C THR A 317 -9.67 4.59 14.78
N MET A 318 -8.86 3.93 13.93
CA MET A 318 -7.62 3.26 14.35
C MET A 318 -6.53 4.26 14.77
N THR A 319 -6.30 5.36 14.04
CA THR A 319 -5.35 6.40 14.48
C THR A 319 -5.75 6.97 15.83
N ARG A 320 -7.05 7.24 16.04
CA ARG A 320 -7.57 7.70 17.35
C ARG A 320 -7.44 6.65 18.44
N ALA A 321 -7.63 5.36 18.14
CA ALA A 321 -7.46 4.28 19.10
C ALA A 321 -5.98 4.11 19.49
N VAL A 322 -5.07 4.16 18.52
CA VAL A 322 -3.62 4.13 18.76
C VAL A 322 -3.20 5.36 19.54
N GLU A 323 -3.65 6.57 19.19
CA GLU A 323 -3.41 7.79 19.97
C GLU A 323 -3.98 7.69 21.39
N ALA A 324 -5.22 7.21 21.56
CA ALA A 324 -5.86 7.06 22.87
C ALA A 324 -5.14 6.06 23.78
N ILE A 325 -4.50 5.03 23.21
CA ILE A 325 -3.69 4.06 23.95
C ILE A 325 -2.26 4.57 24.17
N ALA A 326 -1.66 5.18 23.15
CA ALA A 326 -0.27 5.66 23.17
C ALA A 326 -0.11 6.90 24.05
N THR A 327 -1.03 7.85 24.01
CA THR A 327 -0.95 9.11 24.76
C THR A 327 -0.80 8.92 26.27
N PRO A 328 -1.63 8.11 26.97
CA PRO A 328 -1.44 7.89 28.41
C PRO A 328 -0.13 7.15 28.72
N ILE A 329 0.33 6.25 27.85
CA ILE A 329 1.61 5.53 28.01
C ILE A 329 2.80 6.49 27.82
N ILE A 330 2.77 7.33 26.77
CA ILE A 330 3.78 8.34 26.48
C ILE A 330 3.82 9.38 27.62
N SER A 331 2.67 9.89 28.05
CA SER A 331 2.57 10.82 29.18
C SER A 331 3.09 10.21 30.49
N ALA A 332 2.81 8.92 30.74
CA ALA A 332 3.38 8.22 31.88
C ALA A 332 4.91 8.09 31.75
N LEU A 333 5.43 7.66 30.60
CA LEU A 333 6.88 7.53 30.35
C LEU A 333 7.63 8.88 30.44
N GLN A 334 6.99 9.99 30.06
CA GLN A 334 7.50 11.34 30.28
C GLN A 334 7.49 11.72 31.77
N PHE A 335 6.43 11.37 32.50
CA PHE A 335 6.31 11.64 33.93
C PHE A 335 7.37 10.91 34.78
N ILE A 336 7.73 9.67 34.42
CA ILE A 336 8.84 8.93 35.07
C ILE A 336 10.22 9.20 34.46
N GLY A 337 10.36 10.20 33.58
CA GLY A 337 11.65 10.64 33.04
C GLY A 337 12.34 9.67 32.08
N VAL A 338 11.61 8.66 31.56
CA VAL A 338 12.12 7.66 30.61
C VAL A 338 12.12 8.18 29.17
N MET A 339 11.27 9.16 28.87
CA MET A 339 11.26 9.92 27.61
C MET A 339 11.42 11.41 27.90
N SER A 340 12.29 12.09 27.15
CA SER A 340 12.42 13.55 27.22
C SER A 340 11.21 14.23 26.60
N SER A 341 10.80 15.38 27.15
CA SER A 341 9.67 16.15 26.63
C SER A 341 10.05 16.82 25.30
N ALA A 342 9.45 16.39 24.19
CA ALA A 342 9.40 17.23 23.00
C ALA A 342 8.50 18.43 23.32
N SER A 343 9.03 19.65 23.18
CA SER A 343 8.22 20.86 23.29
C SER A 343 7.12 20.83 22.22
N PRO A 344 5.86 21.12 22.57
CA PRO A 344 4.82 21.27 21.56
C PRO A 344 5.20 22.44 20.62
N PRO A 345 4.86 22.36 19.32
CA PRO A 345 5.05 23.49 18.42
C PRO A 345 4.27 24.69 18.96
N ASN A 346 5.01 25.79 19.17
CA ASN A 346 4.48 27.03 19.67
C ASN A 346 3.50 27.61 18.65
N GLY A 347 2.20 27.64 18.96
CA GLY A 347 1.20 28.05 17.97
C GLY A 347 -0.24 27.99 18.47
N ALA A 348 -0.52 28.55 19.64
CA ALA A 348 -1.88 28.96 20.00
C ALA A 348 -1.80 30.18 20.91
N ASP A 349 -1.67 31.34 20.29
CA ASP A 349 -1.79 32.63 20.96
C ASP A 349 -3.22 32.76 21.52
N LYS A 350 -3.32 32.70 22.85
CA LYS A 350 -4.54 33.01 23.60
C LYS A 350 -4.61 34.53 23.79
N SER A 351 -4.91 35.29 22.74
CA SER A 351 -5.51 36.63 22.92
C SER A 351 -6.24 37.11 21.68
N ALA A 352 -7.57 37.07 21.71
CA ALA A 352 -8.45 37.98 20.98
C ALA A 352 -9.89 37.77 21.46
N ALA A 353 -10.24 38.45 22.55
CA ALA A 353 -11.62 38.69 22.93
C ALA A 353 -12.15 39.90 22.14
N ALA A 354 -13.29 39.75 21.47
CA ALA A 354 -14.24 40.83 21.17
C ALA A 354 -15.61 40.19 20.81
N LYS A 355 -16.57 40.20 21.75
CA LYS A 355 -17.73 41.13 21.78
C LYS A 355 -18.74 40.85 20.66
N THR A 356 -19.93 40.26 20.89
CA THR A 356 -21.18 40.83 21.48
C THR A 356 -22.37 40.32 20.59
N PRO A 357 -23.69 40.37 20.92
CA PRO A 357 -24.43 40.57 22.18
C PRO A 357 -25.39 39.40 22.55
N GLN A 358 -25.93 39.49 23.77
CA GLN A 358 -27.17 38.88 24.21
C GLN A 358 -28.36 39.29 23.31
N ARG A 359 -29.29 38.35 23.08
CA ARG A 359 -30.65 38.68 22.63
C ARG A 359 -31.64 37.94 23.52
N GLU A 360 -32.54 38.73 24.09
CA GLU A 360 -33.67 38.37 24.92
C GLU A 360 -34.67 37.53 24.12
N ASP A 361 -35.19 36.49 24.76
CA ASP A 361 -36.37 35.76 24.32
C ASP A 361 -37.61 36.62 24.61
N GLY A 362 -38.36 36.93 23.54
CA GLY A 362 -39.62 37.67 23.59
C GLY A 362 -40.63 37.08 22.60
N GLU A 363 -41.77 36.69 23.16
CA GLU A 363 -42.95 36.04 22.60
C GLU A 363 -43.71 36.75 21.45
N SER A 364 -44.66 35.99 20.88
CA SER A 364 -45.83 36.34 20.01
C SER A 364 -45.55 36.42 18.49
N VAL A 365 -46.17 35.65 17.58
CA VAL A 365 -47.57 35.21 17.30
C VAL A 365 -48.51 36.32 16.78
N HIS A 366 -48.51 36.51 15.46
CA HIS A 366 -49.62 36.92 14.54
C HIS A 366 -48.97 37.33 13.21
N GLY A 367 -49.47 37.10 11.99
CA GLY A 367 -50.72 36.55 11.49
C GLY A 367 -50.71 36.79 9.97
N SER A 368 -51.22 35.80 9.21
CA SER A 368 -52.07 35.99 8.02
C SER A 368 -51.52 36.61 6.71
N LYS A 369 -51.67 35.78 5.66
CA LYS A 369 -52.26 36.06 4.33
C LYS A 369 -51.54 37.02 3.37
N GLU A 370 -51.10 36.50 2.21
CA GLU A 370 -51.82 36.56 0.92
C GLU A 370 -50.95 36.01 -0.24
N GLU A 371 -51.51 35.09 -1.02
CA GLU A 371 -51.18 34.81 -2.43
C GLU A 371 -52.07 35.73 -3.31
N PRO A 372 -51.99 35.76 -4.66
CA PRO A 372 -50.98 35.30 -5.63
C PRO A 372 -50.69 36.39 -6.71
N GLU A 373 -49.86 36.12 -7.73
CA GLU A 373 -50.21 36.22 -9.18
C GLU A 373 -48.96 36.26 -10.10
N ALA A 374 -48.87 35.23 -10.94
CA ALA A 374 -48.56 35.21 -12.38
C ALA A 374 -47.47 36.12 -13.00
N ALA A 375 -46.52 35.46 -13.70
CA ALA A 375 -46.48 35.41 -15.17
C ALA A 375 -45.09 35.68 -15.83
N ARG A 376 -44.81 34.82 -16.83
CA ARG A 376 -43.95 34.98 -18.04
C ARG A 376 -42.44 34.71 -17.86
N LEU A 377 -41.97 33.53 -18.29
CA LEU A 377 -41.56 33.18 -19.67
C LEU A 377 -40.40 34.04 -20.22
N ARG A 378 -39.20 33.43 -20.34
CA ARG A 378 -38.54 33.21 -21.63
C ARG A 378 -37.41 32.17 -21.55
N LYS A 379 -37.46 31.27 -22.52
CA LYS A 379 -36.56 30.14 -22.82
C LYS A 379 -35.36 30.62 -23.69
N PRO A 380 -34.39 29.74 -24.00
CA PRO A 380 -32.98 30.07 -24.23
C PRO A 380 -32.67 30.41 -25.70
N ASN A 381 -31.52 31.03 -25.94
CA ASN A 381 -30.99 31.23 -27.29
C ASN A 381 -29.83 30.25 -27.57
N ARG A 382 -29.86 29.66 -28.77
CA ARG A 382 -28.95 28.66 -29.31
C ARG A 382 -28.37 29.23 -30.61
N GLY A 383 -27.06 29.09 -30.81
CA GLY A 383 -26.40 29.13 -32.12
C GLY A 383 -25.70 30.44 -32.50
N GLN A 384 -24.38 30.42 -32.61
CA GLN A 384 -23.67 30.05 -33.84
C GLN A 384 -22.33 29.39 -33.50
#